data_AF-A0A8S9LZ23-F1
#
_entry.id   AF-A0A8S9LZ23-F1
#
_cell.length_a   1.000
_cell.length_b   1.000
_cell.length_c   1.000
_cell.angle_alpha   90.00
_cell.angle_beta   90.00
_cell.angle_gamma   90.00
#
_symmetry.space_group_name_H-M   'P 1'
#
loop_
_entity.id
_entity.type
_entity.pdbx_description
1 polymer ?
#
loop_
_entity_poly.entity_id
_entity_poly.type
_entity_poly.pdbx_seq_one_letter_code
_entity_poly.pdbx_strand_id
1 'polypeptide(L)'
;MKLSIAILILAQRPPGRPKGKARIKGVRESPKKNQTKVDRKGRIGHCGLCGGEGHNSRKCPRESDESRKRRRLNMEQQSHEQAIEDVSSTAPPATQP
;
A
#
# COMPACT_ATOMS: atom_id res chain seq x y z
N MET A 1 -40.42 -24.56 -22.37
CA MET A 1 -39.06 -25.15 -22.31
C MET A 1 -38.04 -24.02 -22.38
N LYS A 2 -37.51 -23.59 -21.23
CA LYS A 2 -36.48 -22.54 -21.16
C LYS A 2 -35.13 -23.24 -20.96
N LEU A 3 -34.39 -23.44 -22.05
CA LEU A 3 -33.05 -24.03 -22.03
C LEU A 3 -32.05 -22.93 -21.65
N SER A 4 -31.80 -22.78 -20.35
CA SER A 4 -30.78 -21.84 -19.85
C SER A 4 -29.39 -22.45 -20.07
N ILE A 5 -28.81 -22.18 -21.24
CA ILE A 5 -27.41 -22.50 -21.54
C ILE A 5 -26.53 -21.48 -20.80
N ALA A 6 -26.16 -21.81 -19.57
CA ALA A 6 -25.07 -21.15 -18.87
C ALA A 6 -23.75 -21.79 -19.35
N ILE A 7 -23.18 -21.26 -20.44
CA ILE A 7 -21.81 -21.61 -20.84
C ILE A 7 -20.86 -20.96 -19.81
N LEU A 8 -20.48 -21.76 -18.83
CA LEU A 8 -19.28 -21.53 -18.02
C LEU A 8 -18.08 -21.58 -18.96
N ILE A 9 -17.64 -20.42 -19.48
CA ILE A 9 -16.35 -20.27 -20.16
C ILE A 9 -15.25 -20.36 -19.10
N LEU A 10 -15.03 -21.57 -18.59
CA LEU A 10 -13.78 -21.93 -17.92
C LEU A 10 -12.74 -22.10 -19.02
N ALA A 11 -11.88 -21.09 -19.17
CA ALA A 11 -10.79 -21.04 -20.13
C ALA A 11 -9.87 -22.26 -20.00
N GLN A 12 -10.18 -23.32 -20.73
CA GLN A 12 -9.37 -24.54 -20.78
C GLN A 12 -8.11 -24.28 -21.61
N ARG A 13 -6.97 -24.71 -21.07
CA ARG A 13 -5.64 -24.42 -21.62
C ARG A 13 -5.44 -25.21 -22.93
N PRO A 14 -4.94 -24.61 -24.02
CA PRO A 14 -4.69 -25.32 -25.27
C PRO A 14 -3.62 -26.41 -25.10
N PRO A 15 -3.74 -27.56 -25.81
CA PRO A 15 -2.79 -28.67 -25.73
C PRO A 15 -1.39 -28.26 -26.23
N GLY A 16 -0.34 -28.76 -25.57
CA GLY A 16 1.07 -28.56 -25.97
C GLY A 16 1.90 -27.59 -25.11
N ARG A 17 1.31 -26.87 -24.16
CA ARG A 17 2.05 -25.93 -23.29
C ARG A 17 2.46 -26.59 -21.96
N PRO A 18 3.77 -26.72 -21.63
CA PRO A 18 4.22 -27.39 -20.41
C PRO A 18 3.65 -26.74 -19.14
N LYS A 19 3.17 -27.58 -18.21
CA LYS A 19 2.69 -27.15 -16.89
C LYS A 19 3.81 -26.44 -16.13
N GLY A 20 3.51 -25.30 -15.51
CA GLY A 20 4.45 -24.55 -14.65
C GLY A 20 5.05 -23.27 -15.24
N LYS A 21 4.90 -22.99 -16.54
CA LYS A 21 5.37 -21.72 -17.13
C LYS A 21 4.26 -20.67 -17.18
N ALA A 22 4.55 -19.46 -16.68
CA ALA A 22 3.62 -18.34 -16.70
C ALA A 22 3.13 -18.04 -18.13
N ARG A 23 1.87 -17.60 -18.25
CA ARG A 23 1.30 -17.11 -19.51
C ARG A 23 2.14 -15.95 -20.03
N ILE A 24 2.60 -16.02 -21.28
CA ILE A 24 3.24 -14.88 -21.94
C ILE A 24 2.10 -13.96 -22.36
N LYS A 25 2.19 -12.68 -22.00
CA LYS A 25 1.16 -11.70 -22.28
C LYS A 25 1.20 -11.34 -23.77
N GLY A 26 0.06 -11.34 -24.44
CA GLY A 26 -0.02 -11.05 -25.88
C GLY A 26 0.26 -9.57 -26.18
N VAL A 27 0.64 -9.25 -27.42
CA VAL A 27 0.98 -7.88 -27.85
C VAL A 27 -0.16 -6.88 -27.62
N ARG A 28 -1.42 -7.33 -27.75
CA ARG A 28 -2.64 -6.51 -27.54
C ARG A 28 -3.17 -6.52 -26.10
N GLU A 29 -2.48 -7.15 -25.16
CA GLU A 29 -2.93 -7.26 -23.78
C GLU A 29 -2.19 -6.27 -22.87
N SER A 30 -2.87 -5.69 -21.87
CA SER A 30 -2.31 -4.63 -21.03
C SER A 30 -0.99 -5.04 -20.36
N PRO A 31 0.03 -4.20 -20.23
CA PRO A 31 1.30 -4.55 -19.58
C PRO A 31 1.15 -5.15 -18.16
N LYS A 32 2.18 -5.86 -17.68
CA LYS A 32 2.20 -6.34 -16.28
C LYS A 32 2.24 -5.14 -15.33
N LYS A 33 1.53 -5.24 -14.19
CA LYS A 33 1.60 -4.23 -13.13
C LYS A 33 3.07 -4.02 -12.75
N ASN A 34 3.53 -2.76 -12.75
CA ASN A 34 4.91 -2.34 -12.41
C ASN A 34 6.02 -2.74 -13.41
N GLN A 35 5.71 -3.09 -14.67
CA GLN A 35 6.76 -3.37 -15.67
C GLN A 35 7.68 -2.16 -15.91
N THR A 36 7.17 -0.93 -15.76
CA THR A 36 7.90 0.33 -15.90
C THR A 36 8.49 0.84 -14.58
N LYS A 37 8.37 0.09 -13.48
CA LYS A 37 8.89 0.53 -12.18
C LYS A 37 10.40 0.38 -12.17
N VAL A 38 11.10 1.48 -12.37
CA VAL A 38 12.55 1.56 -12.19
C VAL A 38 12.93 1.29 -10.74
N ASP A 39 14.04 0.57 -10.54
CA ASP A 39 14.63 0.34 -9.22
C ASP A 39 14.98 1.66 -8.54
N ARG A 40 15.18 1.64 -7.21
CA ARG A 40 15.57 2.84 -6.46
C ARG A 40 17.02 3.28 -6.73
N LYS A 41 17.80 2.47 -7.43
CA LYS A 41 19.22 2.75 -7.71
C LYS A 41 19.35 3.98 -8.61
N GLY A 42 20.10 4.98 -8.16
CA GLY A 42 20.33 6.21 -8.91
C GLY A 42 19.19 7.24 -8.83
N ARG A 43 18.13 7.01 -8.03
CA ARG A 43 17.11 8.03 -7.80
C ARG A 43 17.60 9.01 -6.74
N ILE A 44 17.66 10.29 -7.11
CA ILE A 44 17.88 11.35 -6.14
C ILE A 44 16.53 11.74 -5.52
N GLY A 45 16.46 11.72 -4.19
CA GLY A 45 15.28 12.14 -3.46
C GLY A 45 15.27 13.65 -3.29
N HIS A 46 14.22 14.30 -3.81
CA HIS A 46 13.98 15.72 -3.62
C HIS A 46 13.03 15.98 -2.46
N CYS A 47 13.28 17.06 -1.74
CA CYS A 47 12.43 17.54 -0.68
C CYS A 47 11.14 18.14 -1.25
N GLY A 48 9.99 17.61 -0.86
CA GLY A 48 8.69 18.13 -1.31
C GLY A 48 8.34 19.55 -0.83
N LEU A 49 9.13 20.14 0.08
CA LEU A 49 8.93 21.53 0.55
C LEU A 49 9.81 22.54 -0.19
N CYS A 50 11.08 22.22 -0.45
CA CYS A 50 12.05 23.16 -1.00
C CYS A 50 12.67 22.73 -2.35
N GLY A 51 12.38 21.53 -2.83
CA GLY A 51 12.95 20.96 -4.05
C GLY A 51 14.40 20.48 -3.95
N GLY A 52 15.10 20.84 -2.87
CA GLY A 52 16.49 20.45 -2.64
C GLY A 52 16.68 18.94 -2.45
N GLU A 53 17.89 18.47 -2.74
CA GLU A 53 18.24 17.04 -2.69
C GLU A 53 18.80 16.63 -1.33
N GLY A 54 18.90 15.31 -1.10
CA GLY A 54 19.59 14.75 0.07
C GLY A 54 18.81 14.81 1.39
N HIS A 55 17.59 15.35 1.39
CA HIS A 55 16.71 15.39 2.55
C HIS A 55 15.24 15.32 2.15
N ASN A 56 14.39 14.96 3.10
CA ASN A 56 12.93 14.98 2.94
C ASN A 56 12.33 16.23 3.60
N SER A 57 11.04 16.47 3.36
CA SER A 57 10.29 17.59 3.95
C SER A 57 10.45 17.66 5.48
N ARG A 58 10.48 16.50 6.15
CA ARG A 58 10.58 16.40 7.61
C ARG A 58 11.93 16.85 8.19
N LYS A 59 13.00 16.81 7.40
CA LYS A 59 14.34 17.31 7.76
C LYS A 59 14.71 18.58 7.00
N CYS A 60 13.75 19.21 6.33
CA CYS A 60 14.00 20.41 5.55
C CYS A 60 14.45 21.56 6.46
N PRO A 61 15.58 22.23 6.16
CA PRO A 61 16.02 23.40 6.91
C PRO A 61 15.06 24.59 6.73
N ARG A 62 14.25 24.60 5.67
CA ARG A 62 13.19 25.60 5.45
C ARG A 62 11.85 25.23 6.06
N GLU A 63 11.73 24.10 6.76
CA GLU A 63 10.48 23.76 7.45
C GLU A 63 10.19 24.78 8.54
N SER A 64 8.97 25.35 8.54
CA SER A 64 8.54 26.30 9.58
C SER A 64 8.31 25.63 10.93
N ASP A 65 8.61 26.36 12.00
CA ASP A 65 8.42 25.87 13.37
C ASP A 65 6.96 25.54 13.68
N GLU A 66 6.01 26.30 13.13
CA GLU A 66 4.58 26.00 13.24
C GLU A 66 4.20 24.65 12.61
N SER A 67 4.82 24.29 11.49
CA SER A 67 4.60 22.97 10.87
C SER A 67 5.20 21.85 11.72
N ARG A 68 6.37 22.13 12.32
CA ARG A 68 7.06 21.21 13.23
C ARG A 68 6.24 20.99 14.52
N LYS A 69 5.65 22.06 15.07
CA LYS A 69 4.80 22.05 16.27
C LYS A 69 3.48 21.32 16.02
N ARG A 70 2.74 21.67 14.95
CA ARG A 70 1.49 20.97 14.58
C ARG A 70 1.69 19.46 14.47
N ARG A 71 2.78 19.02 13.84
CA ARG A 71 3.10 17.59 13.76
C ARG A 71 3.32 16.92 15.12
N ARG A 72 3.94 17.61 16.09
CA ARG A 72 4.12 17.07 17.45
C ARG A 72 2.76 16.92 18.14
N LEU A 73 1.90 17.94 18.05
CA LEU A 73 0.55 17.91 18.61
C LEU A 73 -0.28 16.76 18.02
N ASN A 74 -0.24 16.56 16.70
CA ASN A 74 -0.96 15.45 16.08
C ASN A 74 -0.46 14.07 16.56
N MET A 75 0.85 13.92 16.84
CA MET A 75 1.39 12.66 17.38
C MET A 75 0.90 12.38 18.81
N GLU A 76 0.86 13.44 19.62
CA GLU A 76 0.38 13.37 21.00
C GLU A 76 -1.12 13.04 21.05
N GLN A 77 -1.91 13.69 20.21
CA GLN A 77 -3.34 13.36 20.03
C GLN A 77 -3.52 11.89 19.63
N GLN A 78 -2.76 11.42 18.63
CA GLN A 78 -2.84 10.02 18.19
C GLN A 78 -2.45 9.04 19.30
N SER A 79 -1.44 9.35 20.13
CA SER A 79 -1.07 8.50 21.27
C SER A 79 -2.14 8.47 22.37
N HIS A 80 -2.81 9.61 22.60
CA HIS A 80 -3.87 9.71 23.59
C HIS A 80 -5.11 8.92 23.14
N GLU A 81 -5.49 9.05 21.87
CA GLU A 81 -6.56 8.25 21.25
C GLU A 81 -6.28 6.75 21.36
N GLN A 82 -5.05 6.32 21.04
CA GLN A 82 -4.66 4.92 21.15
C GLN A 82 -4.73 4.40 22.59
N ALA A 83 -4.29 5.20 23.58
CA ALA A 83 -4.40 4.82 24.98
C ALA A 83 -5.85 4.68 25.45
N ILE A 84 -6.77 5.52 24.94
CA ILE A 84 -8.20 5.41 25.21
C ILE A 84 -8.77 4.11 24.60
N GLU A 85 -8.38 3.78 23.37
CA GLU A 85 -8.81 2.53 22.71
C GLU A 85 -8.31 1.28 23.46
N ASP A 86 -7.06 1.30 23.93
CA ASP A 86 -6.48 0.20 24.70
C ASP A 86 -7.17 0.03 26.06
N VAL A 87 -7.51 1.14 26.75
CA VAL A 87 -8.27 1.09 28.01
C VAL A 87 -9.68 0.55 27.80
N SER A 88 -10.32 0.90 26.67
CA SER A 88 -11.67 0.44 26.33
C SER A 88 -11.71 -1.02 25.88
N SER A 89 -10.59 -1.57 25.41
CA SER A 89 -10.51 -2.95 24.88
C SER A 89 -10.12 -3.98 25.96
N THR A 90 -9.74 -3.54 27.16
CA THR A 90 -9.37 -4.43 28.26
C THR A 90 -10.64 -4.90 28.99
N ALA A 91 -11.21 -6.03 28.57
CA ALA A 91 -12.25 -6.72 29.33
C ALA A 91 -11.66 -7.19 30.69
N PRO A 92 -12.34 -6.96 31.83
CA PRO A 92 -11.83 -7.42 33.12
C PRO A 92 -11.69 -8.96 33.10
N PRO A 93 -10.65 -9.52 33.75
CA PRO A 93 -10.48 -10.97 33.82
C PRO A 93 -11.74 -11.57 34.45
N ALA A 94 -12.42 -12.44 33.70
CA ALA A 94 -13.57 -13.18 34.18
C ALA A 94 -13.15 -14.00 35.41
N THR A 95 -13.51 -13.53 36.59
CA THR A 95 -13.28 -14.25 37.84
C THR A 95 -14.30 -15.39 37.86
N GLN A 96 -13.84 -16.62 37.63
CA GLN A 96 -14.67 -17.82 37.80
C GLN A 96 -14.59 -18.28 39.27
N PRO A 97 -15.73 -18.72 39.85
CA PRO A 97 -15.84 -19.11 41.25
C PRO A 97 -15.08 -20.41 41.59
#